data_AF-A0A011QTX8-F1
#
_entry.id   AF-A0A011QTX8-F1
#
_cell.length_a   1.000
_cell.length_b   1.000
_cell.length_c   1.000
_cell.angle_alpha   90.00
_cell.angle_beta   90.00
_cell.angle_gamma   90.00
#
_symmetry.space_group_name_H-M   'P 1'
#
loop_
_entity.id
_entity.type
_entity.pdbx_description
1 polymer ?
#
loop_
_entity_poly.entity_id
_entity_poly.type
_entity_poly.pdbx_seq_one_letter_code
_entity_poly.pdbx_strand_id
1 'polypeptide(L)'
;MFAIDSNLNCSRVELNVRNLSKLADFYTKVIGMKCLSQDEHTVSLGVGGNKQTLVKLTQVQKDNHPKGQAGLYHFALRLPNRSELGSVLYSLLIQ
;
A
#
# COMPACT_ATOMS: atom_id res chain seq x y z
N MET A 1 20.29 22.93 7.97
CA MET A 1 20.16 21.58 7.37
C MET A 1 19.42 20.73 8.39
N PHE A 2 18.23 20.21 8.08
CA PHE A 2 17.50 19.34 9.01
C PHE A 2 18.14 17.96 8.97
N ALA A 3 18.68 17.49 10.09
CA ALA A 3 19.15 16.12 10.22
C ALA A 3 17.95 15.23 10.53
N ILE A 4 17.73 14.21 9.72
CA ILE A 4 16.71 13.19 9.98
C ILE A 4 17.33 12.18 10.96
N ASP A 5 16.60 11.84 12.01
CA ASP A 5 17.02 10.84 13.00
C ASP A 5 17.31 9.49 12.32
N SER A 6 18.45 8.87 12.65
CA SER A 6 18.85 7.57 12.11
C SER A 6 17.92 6.43 12.53
N ASN A 7 17.14 6.63 13.59
CA ASN A 7 16.11 5.70 14.06
C ASN A 7 14.75 5.92 13.40
N LEU A 8 14.60 6.90 12.49
CA LEU A 8 13.35 7.11 11.78
C LEU A 8 13.00 5.87 10.93
N ASN A 9 11.84 5.27 11.20
CA ASN A 9 11.34 4.13 10.46
C ASN A 9 9.98 4.45 9.82
N CYS A 10 9.88 4.31 8.50
CA CYS A 10 8.60 4.38 7.79
C CYS A 10 7.84 3.05 7.94
N SER A 11 6.92 3.01 8.90
CA SER A 11 6.17 1.80 9.24
C SER A 11 5.05 1.45 8.27
N ARG A 12 4.45 2.45 7.61
CA ARG A 12 3.34 2.26 6.68
C ARG A 12 3.25 3.40 5.67
N VAL A 13 2.59 3.13 4.55
CA VAL A 13 2.17 4.13 3.57
C VAL A 13 0.66 4.30 3.65
N GLU A 14 0.19 5.54 3.67
CA GLU A 14 -1.24 5.86 3.61
C GLU A 14 -1.57 6.56 2.29
N LEU A 15 -2.51 5.99 1.56
CA LEU A 15 -2.90 6.42 0.22
C LEU A 15 -4.33 6.96 0.24
N ASN A 16 -4.49 8.18 -0.24
CA ASN A 16 -5.80 8.73 -0.53
C ASN A 16 -6.34 8.08 -1.82
N VAL A 17 -7.56 7.55 -1.75
CA VAL A 17 -8.19 6.84 -2.88
C VAL A 17 -9.59 7.38 -3.14
N ARG A 18 -10.02 7.44 -4.40
CA ARG A 18 -11.39 7.86 -4.74
C ARG A 18 -12.41 6.73 -4.58
N ASN A 19 -12.00 5.50 -4.88
CA ASN A 19 -12.84 4.31 -4.78
C ASN A 19 -12.12 3.28 -3.90
N LEU A 20 -12.55 3.20 -2.63
CA LEU A 20 -11.93 2.35 -1.62
C LEU A 20 -12.05 0.87 -1.98
N SER A 21 -13.25 0.44 -2.39
CA SER A 21 -13.51 -0.96 -2.74
C SER A 21 -12.64 -1.43 -3.91
N LYS A 22 -12.55 -0.63 -4.98
CA LYS A 22 -11.73 -0.98 -6.16
C LYS A 22 -10.25 -1.14 -5.81
N LEU A 23 -9.70 -0.22 -5.01
CA LEU A 23 -8.29 -0.27 -4.64
C LEU A 23 -8.02 -1.36 -3.60
N ALA A 24 -8.94 -1.58 -2.65
CA ALA A 24 -8.84 -2.70 -1.72
C ALA A 24 -8.84 -4.04 -2.47
N ASP A 25 -9.71 -4.20 -3.48
CA ASP A 25 -9.74 -5.38 -4.34
C ASP A 25 -8.43 -5.56 -5.11
N PHE A 26 -7.86 -4.50 -5.67
CA PHE A 26 -6.56 -4.56 -6.32
C PHE A 26 -5.47 -5.09 -5.38
N TYR A 27 -5.33 -4.49 -4.19
CA TYR A 27 -4.28 -4.92 -3.26
C TYR A 27 -4.51 -6.33 -2.69
N THR A 28 -5.75 -6.77 -2.55
CA THR A 28 -6.06 -8.09 -1.97
C THR A 28 -6.09 -9.22 -3.01
N LYS A 29 -6.66 -8.98 -4.19
CA LYS A 29 -6.88 -10.00 -5.23
C LYS A 29 -5.76 -10.04 -6.27
N VAL A 30 -5.20 -8.89 -6.64
CA VAL A 30 -4.13 -8.80 -7.63
C VAL A 30 -2.77 -8.92 -6.95
N ILE A 31 -2.51 -8.08 -5.94
CA ILE A 31 -1.21 -8.08 -5.23
C ILE A 31 -1.13 -9.18 -4.16
N GLY A 32 -2.26 -9.64 -3.62
CA GLY A 32 -2.30 -10.73 -2.65
C GLY A 32 -2.14 -10.32 -1.18
N MET A 33 -2.25 -9.03 -0.86
CA MET A 33 -2.21 -8.54 0.53
C MET A 33 -3.43 -9.01 1.33
N LYS A 34 -3.32 -8.97 2.67
CA LYS A 34 -4.41 -9.32 3.58
C LYS A 34 -5.06 -8.08 4.17
N CYS A 35 -6.38 -8.03 4.16
CA CYS A 35 -7.15 -7.04 4.90
C CYS A 35 -7.05 -7.34 6.40
N LEU A 36 -6.51 -6.38 7.16
CA LEU A 36 -6.36 -6.46 8.61
C LEU A 36 -7.55 -5.80 9.34
N SER A 37 -8.03 -4.69 8.80
CA SER A 37 -9.24 -4.01 9.26
C SER A 37 -9.86 -3.20 8.13
N GLN A 38 -11.17 -3.01 8.21
CA GLN A 38 -11.93 -2.21 7.25
C GLN A 38 -13.07 -1.50 7.98
N ASP A 39 -13.27 -0.22 7.63
CA ASP A 39 -14.43 0.57 7.99
C ASP A 39 -15.02 1.25 6.74
N GLU A 40 -15.99 2.15 6.92
CA GLU A 40 -16.69 2.85 5.83
C GLU A 40 -15.78 3.70 4.94
N HIS A 41 -14.64 4.15 5.46
CA HIS A 41 -13.76 5.12 4.80
C HIS A 41 -12.32 4.63 4.69
N THR A 42 -11.93 3.57 5.37
CA THR A 42 -10.55 3.07 5.38
C THR A 42 -10.44 1.56 5.27
N VAL A 43 -9.34 1.12 4.66
CA VAL A 43 -8.92 -0.29 4.62
C VAL A 43 -7.45 -0.35 5.00
N SER A 44 -7.13 -1.15 6.02
CA SER A 44 -5.75 -1.43 6.43
C SER A 44 -5.31 -2.79 5.89
N LEU A 45 -4.18 -2.80 5.19
CA LEU A 45 -3.63 -3.95 4.49
C LEU A 45 -2.24 -4.30 5.02
N GLY A 46 -1.96 -5.59 5.12
CA GLY A 46 -0.67 -6.12 5.56
C GLY A 46 -0.39 -7.52 5.01
N VAL A 47 0.47 -8.26 5.68
CA VAL A 47 0.84 -9.64 5.34
C VAL A 47 0.15 -10.60 6.31
N GLY A 48 -0.29 -11.75 5.81
CA GLY A 48 -0.87 -12.79 6.67
C GLY A 48 0.13 -13.24 7.74
N GLY A 49 -0.34 -13.42 8.98
CA GLY A 49 0.48 -13.88 10.11
C GLY A 49 1.02 -12.79 11.03
N ASN A 50 0.85 -11.49 10.69
CA ASN A 50 1.05 -10.39 11.64
C ASN A 50 -0.09 -9.37 11.56
N LYS A 51 -0.17 -8.46 12.56
CA LYS A 51 -1.16 -7.38 12.61
C LYS A 51 -0.59 -6.03 12.14
N GLN A 52 0.56 -6.03 11.46
CA GLN A 52 1.21 -4.80 11.04
C GLN A 52 0.60 -4.29 9.74
N THR A 53 -0.02 -3.10 9.79
CA THR A 53 -0.46 -2.40 8.59
C THR A 53 0.74 -1.87 7.81
N LEU A 54 0.84 -2.24 6.54
CA LEU A 54 1.85 -1.74 5.59
C LEU A 54 1.27 -0.69 4.64
N VAL A 55 0.04 -0.90 4.18
CA VAL A 55 -0.68 0.03 3.31
C VAL A 55 -2.02 0.34 3.95
N LYS A 56 -2.34 1.62 4.11
CA LYS A 56 -3.67 2.07 4.49
C LYS A 56 -4.28 2.84 3.34
N LEU A 57 -5.50 2.50 2.98
CA LEU A 57 -6.29 3.21 1.98
C LEU A 57 -7.31 4.07 2.72
N THR A 58 -7.39 5.34 2.38
CA THR A 58 -8.33 6.29 2.97
C THR A 58 -9.15 6.93 1.85
N GLN A 59 -10.47 6.76 1.88
CA GLN A 59 -11.36 7.30 0.86
C GLN A 59 -11.47 8.82 0.99
N VAL A 60 -11.26 9.54 -0.11
CA VAL A 60 -11.42 10.99 -0.17
C VAL A 60 -12.38 11.40 -1.29
N GLN A 61 -13.25 12.37 -0.99
CA GLN A 61 -14.29 12.86 -1.92
C GLN A 61 -13.74 13.86 -2.96
N LYS A 62 -12.69 14.60 -2.61
CA LYS A 62 -12.05 15.60 -3.48
C LYS A 62 -10.57 15.27 -3.66
N ASP A 63 -10.08 15.46 -4.88
CA ASP A 63 -8.65 15.53 -5.14
C ASP A 63 -8.09 16.80 -4.49
N ASN A 64 -7.69 16.69 -3.23
CA ASN A 64 -6.92 17.73 -2.55
C ASN A 64 -5.43 17.70 -2.96
N HIS A 65 -5.10 17.09 -4.11
CA HIS A 65 -3.75 17.09 -4.63
C HIS A 65 -3.36 18.52 -5.01
N PRO A 66 -2.32 19.10 -4.37
CA PRO A 66 -1.85 20.42 -4.72
C PRO A 66 -1.38 20.41 -6.18
N LYS A 67 -1.95 21.28 -7.02
CA LYS A 67 -1.52 21.42 -8.41
C LYS A 67 -0.02 21.74 -8.43
N GLY A 68 0.76 20.96 -9.17
CA GLY A 68 2.21 21.14 -9.31
C GLY A 68 3.09 20.37 -8.30
N GLN A 69 2.51 19.51 -7.46
CA GLN A 69 3.29 18.57 -6.64
C GLN A 69 3.23 17.16 -7.22
N ALA A 70 4.37 16.47 -7.26
CA ALA A 70 4.45 15.09 -7.74
C ALA A 70 3.76 14.07 -6.80
N GLY A 71 3.49 14.45 -5.55
CA GLY A 71 2.99 13.54 -4.53
C GLY A 71 3.98 12.40 -4.25
N LEU A 72 3.46 11.22 -3.90
CA LEU A 72 4.26 9.99 -3.79
C LEU A 72 4.61 9.49 -5.19
N TYR A 73 5.90 9.45 -5.54
CA TYR A 73 6.34 8.99 -6.86
C TYR A 73 6.23 7.47 -7.03
N HIS A 74 6.78 6.69 -6.09
CA HIS A 74 6.58 5.25 -5.98
C HIS A 74 6.85 4.78 -4.55
N PHE A 75 6.36 3.59 -4.22
CA PHE A 75 6.82 2.80 -3.08
C PHE A 75 7.01 1.36 -3.55
N ALA A 76 7.78 0.58 -2.79
CA ALA A 76 8.07 -0.80 -3.12
C ALA A 76 7.67 -1.73 -1.97
N LEU A 77 7.03 -2.85 -2.30
CA LEU A 77 6.83 -3.96 -1.39
C LEU A 77 8.04 -4.88 -1.49
N ARG A 78 8.81 -4.99 -0.41
CA ARG A 78 9.98 -5.86 -0.36
C ARG A 78 9.56 -7.31 -0.11
N LEU A 79 9.98 -8.20 -0.99
CA LEU A 79 9.79 -9.65 -0.84
C LEU A 79 11.00 -10.30 -0.15
N PRO A 80 10.83 -11.50 0.45
CA PRO A 80 11.91 -12.16 1.19
C PRO A 80 13.14 -12.48 0.35
N ASN A 81 12.95 -12.91 -0.91
CA ASN A 81 14.02 -13.30 -1.81
C ASN A 81 13.59 -13.18 -3.30
N ARG A 82 14.55 -13.39 -4.21
CA ARG A 82 14.32 -13.29 -5.67
C ARG A 82 13.37 -14.36 -6.21
N SER A 83 13.31 -15.54 -5.60
CA SER A 83 12.38 -16.61 -6.00
C SER A 83 10.93 -16.18 -5.77
N GLU A 84 10.64 -15.58 -4.60
CA GLU A 84 9.31 -15.03 -4.30
C GLU A 84 8.92 -13.90 -5.26
N LEU A 85 9.88 -13.07 -5.68
CA LEU A 85 9.63 -12.07 -6.74
C LEU A 85 9.22 -12.74 -8.05
N GLY A 86 9.86 -13.84 -8.43
CA GLY A 86 9.49 -14.62 -9.60
C GLY A 86 8.07 -15.18 -9.51
N SER A 87 7.70 -15.72 -8.35
CA SER A 87 6.35 -16.23 -8.08
C SER A 87 5.28 -15.15 -8.22
N VAL A 88 5.52 -13.97 -7.64
CA VAL A 88 4.60 -12.83 -7.75
C VAL A 88 4.51 -12.35 -9.19
N LEU A 89 5.63 -12.15 -9.88
CA LEU A 89 5.64 -11.73 -11.28
C LEU A 89 4.88 -12.72 -12.17
N TYR A 90 5.10 -14.02 -11.98
CA TYR A 90 4.38 -15.06 -12.71
C TYR A 90 2.87 -14.95 -12.48
N SER A 91 2.41 -14.82 -11.22
CA SER A 91 0.98 -14.67 -10.91
C SER A 91 0.33 -13.45 -11.55
N LEU A 92 1.08 -12.35 -11.73
CA LEU A 92 0.57 -11.14 -12.37
C LEU A 92 0.48 -11.26 -13.90
N LEU A 93 1.23 -12.18 -14.51
CA LEU A 93 1.25 -12.39 -15.96
C LEU A 93 0.19 -13.39 -16.45
N ILE A 94 -0.30 -14.26 -15.56
CA ILE A 94 -1.25 -15.33 -15.91
C ILE A 94 -2.69 -15.08 -15.45
N GLN A 95 -2.98 -13.89 -14.92
CA GLN A 95 -4.33 -13.45 -14.54
C GLN A 95 -5.21 -13.13 -15.74
#